data_AF-A0A417XU44-F1
#
_entry.id   AF-A0A417XU44-F1
#
_cell.length_a   1.000
_cell.length_b   1.000
_cell.length_c   1.000
_cell.angle_alpha   90.00
_cell.angle_beta   90.00
_cell.angle_gamma   90.00
#
_symmetry.space_group_name_H-M   'P 1'
#
loop_
_entity.id
_entity.type
_entity.pdbx_description
1 polymer ?
#
loop_
_entity_poly.entity_id
_entity_poly.type
_entity_poly.pdbx_seq_one_letter_code
_entity_poly.pdbx_strand_id
1 'polypeptide(L)'
;MASKTAQGGPRYADYEARSRATQQHILDSAVEVLIELGYSGASTLKIQERAGVSRGRLLHQYPDRDTLLVAAVQHIAEARLTSTMSRDEWPAAAADRIDAAVSTLWSTYHQGYFWAATELWLAARSNARLAEALVPKEQALGGAIRSAIDEMFGPELTAHPAYVDLRELLNTSMRGVALTYTFDPRDPTLDPHVPTWQALARRELEVERRPSR
;
A
#
# COMPACT_ATOMS: atom_id res chain seq x y z
N MET A 1 34.88 10.73 32.65
CA MET A 1 34.66 9.60 31.72
C MET A 1 33.72 10.07 30.63
N ALA A 2 34.26 10.46 29.47
CA ALA A 2 33.46 10.94 28.34
C ALA A 2 33.38 9.82 27.30
N SER A 3 32.15 9.40 27.00
CA SER A 3 31.84 8.38 26.00
C SER A 3 32.08 8.97 24.61
N LYS A 4 32.99 8.35 23.85
CA LYS A 4 33.37 8.78 22.49
C LYS A 4 32.40 8.16 21.49
N THR A 5 31.38 8.92 21.10
CA THR A 5 30.51 8.58 19.97
C THR A 5 31.36 8.53 18.71
N ALA A 6 31.60 7.33 18.17
CA ALA A 6 32.31 7.15 16.92
C ALA A 6 31.41 7.59 15.76
N GLN A 7 31.63 8.80 15.26
CA GLN A 7 31.11 9.23 13.95
C GLN A 7 31.88 8.46 12.86
N GLY A 8 31.18 7.59 12.13
CA GLY A 8 31.75 6.77 11.04
C GLY A 8 32.23 7.64 9.88
N GLY A 9 33.45 7.40 9.40
CA GLY A 9 34.07 8.18 8.31
C GLY A 9 33.48 7.90 6.91
N PRO A 10 33.97 8.61 5.86
CA PRO A 10 33.40 8.60 4.50
C PRO A 10 33.21 7.21 3.87
N ARG A 11 34.08 6.25 4.21
CA ARG A 11 34.04 4.86 3.71
C ARG A 11 32.90 4.03 4.30
N TYR A 12 32.44 4.38 5.50
CA TYR A 12 31.30 3.73 6.16
C TYR A 12 29.98 4.23 5.54
N ALA A 13 29.86 5.53 5.28
CA ALA A 13 28.70 6.11 4.60
C ALA A 13 28.50 5.55 3.17
N ASP A 14 29.59 5.35 2.42
CA ASP A 14 29.57 4.76 1.08
C ASP A 14 29.20 3.26 1.10
N TYR A 15 29.62 2.52 2.14
CA TYR A 15 29.18 1.14 2.36
C TYR A 15 27.68 1.06 2.67
N GLU A 16 27.17 1.91 3.57
CA GLU A 16 25.74 1.93 3.90
C GLU A 16 24.87 2.32 2.70
N ALA A 17 25.31 3.30 1.90
CA ALA A 17 24.60 3.69 0.67
C ALA A 17 24.50 2.52 -0.33
N ARG A 18 25.60 1.80 -0.55
CA ARG A 18 25.61 0.61 -1.41
C ARG A 18 24.78 -0.55 -0.85
N SER A 19 24.77 -0.74 0.47
CA SER A 19 23.91 -1.73 1.13
C SER A 19 22.43 -1.39 0.93
N ARG A 20 22.03 -0.13 1.14
CA ARG A 20 20.65 0.33 0.92
C ARG A 20 20.20 0.16 -0.53
N ALA A 21 21.03 0.55 -1.50
CA ALA A 21 20.72 0.38 -2.91
C ALA A 21 20.54 -1.10 -3.28
N THR A 22 21.39 -1.98 -2.73
CA THR A 22 21.25 -3.44 -2.92
C THR A 22 19.95 -3.95 -2.30
N GLN A 23 19.61 -3.49 -1.09
CA GLN A 23 18.41 -3.90 -0.39
C GLN A 23 17.14 -3.46 -1.14
N GLN A 24 17.10 -2.23 -1.66
CA GLN A 24 16.01 -1.75 -2.50
C GLN A 24 15.84 -2.61 -3.76
N HIS A 25 16.93 -2.89 -4.48
CA HIS A 25 16.87 -3.72 -5.68
C HIS A 25 16.34 -5.15 -5.40
N ILE A 26 16.71 -5.73 -4.25
CA ILE A 26 16.17 -7.01 -3.79
C ILE A 26 14.66 -6.91 -3.53
N LEU A 27 14.20 -5.83 -2.89
CA LEU A 27 12.78 -5.60 -2.61
C LEU A 27 11.97 -5.41 -3.89
N ASP A 28 12.45 -4.59 -4.83
CA ASP A 28 11.82 -4.40 -6.15
C ASP A 28 11.68 -5.72 -6.89
N SER A 29 12.76 -6.50 -6.94
CA SER A 29 12.75 -7.82 -7.56
C SER A 29 11.79 -8.78 -6.88
N ALA A 30 11.71 -8.75 -5.55
CA ALA A 30 10.78 -9.57 -4.78
C ALA A 30 9.32 -9.19 -5.05
N VAL A 31 9.03 -7.89 -5.17
CA VAL A 31 7.71 -7.38 -5.56
C VAL A 31 7.32 -7.89 -6.94
N GLU A 32 8.22 -7.81 -7.93
CA GLU A 32 7.96 -8.32 -9.27
C GLU A 32 7.67 -9.82 -9.27
N VAL A 33 8.48 -10.62 -8.56
CA VAL A 33 8.23 -12.07 -8.40
C VAL A 33 6.88 -12.32 -7.75
N LEU A 34 6.53 -11.55 -6.71
CA LEU A 34 5.29 -11.74 -5.96
C LEU A 34 4.06 -11.41 -6.81
N ILE A 35 4.10 -10.33 -7.59
CA ILE A 35 3.01 -9.93 -8.49
C ILE A 35 2.82 -10.95 -9.61
N GLU A 36 3.91 -11.46 -10.20
CA GLU A 36 3.83 -12.38 -11.33
C GLU A 36 3.46 -13.81 -10.93
N LEU A 37 3.96 -14.28 -9.79
CA LEU A 37 3.92 -15.71 -9.41
C LEU A 37 3.08 -15.98 -8.17
N GLY A 38 2.54 -14.93 -7.54
CA GLY A 38 1.84 -15.00 -6.27
C GLY A 38 2.77 -15.38 -5.11
N TYR A 39 2.22 -15.32 -3.90
CA TYR A 39 2.89 -15.69 -2.65
C TYR A 39 3.49 -17.08 -2.77
N SER A 40 2.70 -18.09 -3.14
CA SER A 40 3.15 -19.49 -3.23
C SER A 40 4.28 -19.70 -4.23
N GLY A 41 4.29 -18.98 -5.35
CA GLY A 41 5.30 -19.10 -6.40
C GLY A 41 6.58 -18.30 -6.13
N ALA A 42 6.55 -17.33 -5.23
CA ALA A 42 7.65 -16.42 -4.93
C ALA A 42 8.72 -17.05 -4.01
N SER A 43 9.55 -17.93 -4.56
CA SER A 43 10.67 -18.56 -3.83
C SER A 43 11.91 -17.66 -3.73
N THR A 44 12.75 -17.88 -2.72
CA THR A 44 14.04 -17.17 -2.60
C THR A 44 14.92 -17.36 -3.84
N LEU A 45 14.90 -18.56 -4.45
CA LEU A 45 15.65 -18.84 -5.67
C LEU A 45 15.23 -17.93 -6.82
N LYS A 46 13.92 -17.83 -7.09
CA LYS A 46 13.40 -16.95 -8.15
C LYS A 46 13.72 -15.48 -7.90
N ILE A 47 13.66 -15.05 -6.63
CA ILE A 47 14.00 -13.67 -6.26
C ILE A 47 15.51 -13.42 -6.45
N GLN A 48 16.37 -14.38 -6.12
CA GLN A 48 17.81 -14.29 -6.37
C GLN A 48 18.12 -14.19 -7.86
N GLU A 49 17.48 -15.03 -8.67
CA GLU A 49 17.62 -15.02 -10.13
C GLU A 49 17.20 -13.68 -10.71
N ARG A 50 16.05 -13.13 -10.27
CA ARG A 50 15.56 -11.82 -10.71
C ARG A 50 16.45 -10.67 -10.27
N ALA A 51 16.86 -10.65 -9.01
CA ALA A 51 17.70 -9.60 -8.45
C ALA A 51 19.18 -9.70 -8.86
N GLY A 52 19.59 -10.79 -9.53
CA GLY A 52 20.99 -11.05 -9.87
C GLY A 52 21.92 -11.14 -8.66
N VAL A 53 21.42 -11.57 -7.48
CA VAL A 53 22.20 -11.63 -6.24
C VAL A 53 22.51 -13.06 -5.80
N SER A 54 23.67 -13.23 -5.14
CA SER A 54 24.04 -14.52 -4.55
C SER A 54 23.15 -14.87 -3.36
N ARG A 55 23.07 -16.16 -3.03
CA ARG A 55 22.34 -16.65 -1.85
C ARG A 55 22.83 -16.01 -0.55
N GLY A 56 24.15 -15.91 -0.38
CA GLY A 56 24.75 -15.30 0.81
C GLY A 56 24.38 -13.82 0.94
N ARG A 57 24.32 -13.09 -0.18
CA ARG A 57 23.91 -11.68 -0.19
C ARG A 57 22.44 -11.52 0.17
N LEU A 58 21.55 -12.36 -0.37
CA LEU A 58 20.13 -12.32 -0.04
C LEU A 58 19.90 -12.62 1.45
N LEU A 59 20.51 -13.70 1.97
CA LEU A 59 20.37 -14.12 3.37
C LEU A 59 20.94 -13.11 4.37
N HIS A 60 21.97 -12.36 3.98
CA HIS A 60 22.51 -11.27 4.78
C HIS A 60 21.49 -10.12 4.93
N GLN A 61 20.69 -9.84 3.90
CA GLN A 61 19.67 -8.79 3.96
C GLN A 61 18.37 -9.31 4.60
N TYR A 62 17.96 -10.53 4.25
CA TYR A 62 16.72 -11.15 4.72
C TYR A 62 16.98 -12.61 5.07
N PRO A 63 16.92 -12.98 6.36
CA PRO A 63 17.31 -14.31 6.82
C PRO A 63 16.38 -15.42 6.32
N ASP A 64 15.15 -15.08 5.95
CA ASP A 64 14.17 -16.02 5.44
C ASP A 64 13.19 -15.37 4.44
N ARG A 65 12.51 -16.23 3.70
CA ARG A 65 11.57 -15.88 2.64
C ARG A 65 10.40 -15.01 3.13
N ASP A 66 9.79 -15.36 4.25
CA ASP A 66 8.56 -14.70 4.71
C ASP A 66 8.92 -13.27 5.14
N THR A 67 10.03 -13.08 5.85
CA THR A 67 10.55 -11.75 6.20
C THR A 67 10.83 -10.89 4.96
N LEU A 68 11.41 -11.48 3.90
CA LEU A 68 11.63 -10.80 2.63
C LEU A 68 10.32 -10.39 1.94
N LEU A 69 9.34 -11.30 1.84
CA LEU A 69 8.06 -11.01 1.17
C LEU A 69 7.26 -9.97 1.93
N VAL A 70 7.26 -10.01 3.26
CA VAL A 70 6.64 -8.98 4.11
C VAL A 70 7.31 -7.62 3.86
N ALA A 71 8.65 -7.56 3.84
CA ALA A 71 9.37 -6.32 3.56
C ALA A 71 9.11 -5.81 2.13
N ALA A 72 9.01 -6.70 1.14
CA ALA A 72 8.70 -6.36 -0.25
C ALA A 72 7.31 -5.70 -0.38
N VAL A 73 6.31 -6.26 0.30
CA VAL A 73 4.95 -5.71 0.30
C VAL A 73 4.87 -4.37 0.99
N GLN A 74 5.60 -4.16 2.09
CA GLN A 74 5.72 -2.82 2.67
C GLN A 74 6.40 -1.82 1.74
N HIS A 75 7.47 -2.23 1.07
CA HIS A 75 8.22 -1.38 0.16
C HIS A 75 7.36 -0.83 -0.98
N ILE A 76 6.59 -1.69 -1.65
CA ILE A 76 5.66 -1.23 -2.67
C ILE A 76 4.54 -0.36 -2.06
N ALA A 77 4.03 -0.68 -0.87
CA ALA A 77 2.97 0.11 -0.24
C ALA A 77 3.40 1.55 0.05
N GLU A 78 4.60 1.74 0.60
CA GLU A 78 5.18 3.04 0.89
C GLU A 78 5.40 3.87 -0.39
N ALA A 79 5.92 3.22 -1.44
CA ALA A 79 6.08 3.86 -2.75
C ALA A 79 4.72 4.29 -3.34
N ARG A 80 3.69 3.45 -3.19
CA ARG A 80 2.34 3.74 -3.69
C ARG A 80 1.65 4.85 -2.91
N LEU A 81 1.76 4.84 -1.59
CA LEU A 81 1.27 5.94 -0.74
C LEU A 81 1.85 7.27 -1.20
N THR A 82 3.18 7.34 -1.35
CA THR A 82 3.88 8.54 -1.82
C THR A 82 3.37 9.00 -3.18
N SER A 83 3.22 8.08 -4.14
CA SER A 83 2.73 8.41 -5.48
C SER A 83 1.27 8.88 -5.50
N THR A 84 0.42 8.31 -4.64
CA THR A 84 -1.03 8.63 -4.58
C THR A 84 -1.26 10.00 -3.94
N MET A 85 -0.41 10.37 -2.98
CA MET A 85 -0.45 11.67 -2.29
C MET A 85 0.15 12.80 -3.14
N SER A 86 0.81 12.50 -4.26
CA SER A 86 1.44 13.49 -5.15
C SER A 86 0.44 14.26 -6.04
N ARG A 87 -0.83 14.36 -5.64
CA ARG A 87 -1.83 15.15 -6.36
C ARG A 87 -1.64 16.61 -5.96
N ASP A 88 -1.01 17.40 -6.84
CA ASP A 88 -0.61 18.78 -6.55
C ASP A 88 -1.79 19.67 -6.11
N GLU A 89 -3.00 19.41 -6.63
CA GLU A 89 -4.21 20.14 -6.22
C GLU A 89 -5.46 19.23 -6.12
N TRP A 90 -6.15 19.33 -4.99
CA TRP A 90 -7.48 18.77 -4.78
C TRP A 90 -8.55 19.81 -5.10
N PRO A 91 -9.72 19.41 -5.64
CA PRO A 91 -10.81 20.36 -5.90
C PRO A 91 -11.21 21.14 -4.64
N ALA A 92 -11.52 22.42 -4.82
CA ALA A 92 -11.97 23.29 -3.72
C ALA A 92 -13.45 23.05 -3.35
N ALA A 93 -14.29 22.71 -4.34
CA ALA A 93 -15.69 22.40 -4.07
C ALA A 93 -15.82 21.02 -3.40
N ALA A 94 -16.51 20.96 -2.27
CA ALA A 94 -16.66 19.74 -1.47
C ALA A 94 -17.17 18.54 -2.28
N ALA A 95 -18.19 18.74 -3.13
CA ALA A 95 -18.75 17.67 -3.95
C ALA A 95 -17.72 17.09 -4.95
N ASP A 96 -16.96 17.96 -5.62
CA ASP A 96 -15.94 17.55 -6.58
C ASP A 96 -14.74 16.90 -5.88
N ARG A 97 -14.41 17.37 -4.66
CA ARG A 97 -13.38 16.77 -3.83
C ARG A 97 -13.77 15.36 -3.39
N ILE A 98 -15.02 15.14 -2.95
CA ILE A 98 -15.54 13.80 -2.63
C ILE A 98 -15.40 12.88 -3.84
N ASP A 99 -15.80 13.35 -5.02
CA ASP A 99 -15.75 12.54 -6.24
C ASP A 99 -14.33 12.14 -6.61
N ALA A 100 -13.39 13.10 -6.51
CA ALA A 100 -11.97 12.88 -6.74
C ALA A 100 -11.36 11.94 -5.69
N ALA A 101 -11.71 12.11 -4.41
CA ALA A 101 -11.19 11.30 -3.30
C ALA A 101 -11.66 9.85 -3.41
N VAL A 102 -12.96 9.62 -3.67
CA VAL A 102 -13.53 8.28 -3.87
C VAL A 102 -12.91 7.59 -5.08
N SER A 103 -12.72 8.31 -6.19
CA SER A 103 -12.07 7.76 -7.40
C SER A 103 -10.60 7.41 -7.15
N THR A 104 -9.88 8.28 -6.45
CA THR A 104 -8.48 8.07 -6.06
C THR A 104 -8.36 6.87 -5.14
N LEU A 105 -9.21 6.77 -4.12
CA LEU A 105 -9.26 5.64 -3.19
C LEU A 105 -9.53 4.33 -3.96
N TRP A 106 -10.52 4.31 -4.84
CA TRP A 106 -10.83 3.13 -5.66
C TRP A 106 -9.62 2.67 -6.47
N SER A 107 -8.87 3.61 -7.07
CA SER A 107 -7.69 3.28 -7.87
C SER A 107 -6.59 2.52 -7.11
N THR A 108 -6.57 2.62 -5.78
CA THR A 108 -5.57 1.92 -4.94
C THR A 108 -5.77 0.40 -4.89
N TYR A 109 -7.00 -0.08 -5.11
CA TYR A 109 -7.31 -1.51 -5.12
C TYR A 109 -6.89 -2.23 -6.41
N HIS A 110 -6.53 -1.47 -7.45
CA HIS A 110 -6.19 -2.02 -8.76
C HIS A 110 -4.69 -2.27 -8.90
N GLN A 111 -3.94 -1.92 -7.86
CA GLN A 111 -2.49 -1.97 -7.86
C GLN A 111 -2.01 -3.36 -7.47
N GLY A 112 -0.87 -3.79 -8.02
CA GLY A 112 -0.27 -5.09 -7.69
C GLY A 112 -0.02 -5.30 -6.18
N TYR A 113 0.12 -4.21 -5.41
CA TYR A 113 0.20 -4.26 -3.95
C TYR A 113 -1.04 -4.90 -3.31
N PHE A 114 -2.26 -4.59 -3.79
CA PHE A 114 -3.50 -5.11 -3.19
C PHE A 114 -3.53 -6.65 -3.20
N TRP A 115 -3.21 -7.25 -4.34
CA TRP A 115 -3.19 -8.71 -4.48
C TRP A 115 -2.05 -9.34 -3.67
N ALA A 116 -0.85 -8.75 -3.73
CA ALA A 116 0.30 -9.20 -2.95
C ALA A 116 0.03 -9.21 -1.44
N ALA A 117 -0.58 -8.14 -0.90
CA ALA A 117 -0.96 -8.03 0.50
C ALA A 117 -2.07 -9.03 0.86
N THR A 118 -3.09 -9.16 0.01
CA THR A 118 -4.20 -10.11 0.20
C THR A 118 -3.71 -11.54 0.32
N GLU A 119 -2.81 -11.97 -0.57
CA GLU A 119 -2.23 -13.31 -0.51
C GLU A 119 -1.41 -13.55 0.76
N LEU A 120 -0.65 -12.56 1.22
CA LEU A 120 0.07 -12.63 2.50
C LEU A 120 -0.88 -12.73 3.69
N TRP A 121 -1.97 -11.96 3.72
CA TRP A 121 -2.98 -12.04 4.79
C TRP A 121 -3.64 -13.42 4.84
N LEU A 122 -3.98 -13.97 3.67
CA LEU A 122 -4.54 -15.32 3.56
C LEU A 122 -3.54 -16.39 4.03
N ALA A 123 -2.26 -16.27 3.67
CA ALA A 123 -1.21 -17.17 4.11
C ALA A 123 -0.95 -17.07 5.63
N ALA A 124 -0.95 -15.85 6.18
CA ALA A 124 -0.73 -15.58 7.60
C ALA A 124 -1.78 -16.23 8.49
N ARG A 125 -3.02 -16.39 8.00
CA ARG A 125 -4.10 -17.09 8.70
C ARG A 125 -3.74 -18.52 9.13
N SER A 126 -2.86 -19.19 8.38
CA SER A 126 -2.40 -20.56 8.67
C SER A 126 -0.89 -20.67 8.99
N ASN A 127 -0.16 -19.54 9.02
CA ASN A 127 1.28 -19.50 9.28
C ASN A 127 1.56 -18.48 10.39
N ALA A 128 1.70 -18.97 11.63
CA ALA A 128 1.92 -18.13 12.81
C ALA A 128 3.17 -17.26 12.71
N ARG A 129 4.27 -17.81 12.16
CA ARG A 129 5.53 -17.08 12.00
C ARG A 129 5.40 -15.92 11.02
N LEU A 130 4.68 -16.12 9.92
CA LEU A 130 4.35 -15.04 8.99
C LEU A 130 3.43 -14.00 9.65
N ALA A 131 2.42 -14.43 10.39
CA ALA A 131 1.52 -13.51 11.11
C ALA A 131 2.28 -12.64 12.11
N GLU A 132 3.20 -13.22 12.89
CA GLU A 132 4.06 -12.50 13.84
C GLU A 132 4.91 -11.42 13.14
N ALA A 133 5.45 -11.72 11.97
CA ALA A 133 6.22 -10.75 11.19
C ALA A 133 5.33 -9.67 10.54
N LEU A 134 4.14 -10.03 10.06
CA LEU A 134 3.28 -9.19 9.24
C LEU A 134 2.41 -8.23 10.04
N VAL A 135 1.83 -8.66 11.16
CA VAL A 135 0.83 -7.88 11.92
C VAL A 135 1.33 -6.49 12.34
N PRO A 136 2.52 -6.33 12.97
CA PRO A 136 2.97 -5.01 13.41
C PRO A 136 3.19 -4.06 12.23
N LYS A 137 3.66 -4.62 11.11
CA LYS A 137 3.96 -3.92 9.87
C LYS A 137 2.70 -3.42 9.16
N GLU A 138 1.68 -4.26 9.10
CA GLU A 138 0.35 -3.91 8.58
C GLU A 138 -0.37 -2.88 9.47
N GLN A 139 -0.22 -2.96 10.79
CA GLN A 139 -0.79 -1.97 11.70
C GLN A 139 -0.18 -0.58 11.49
N ALA A 140 1.15 -0.50 11.38
CA ALA A 140 1.85 0.74 11.10
C ALA A 140 1.45 1.32 9.72
N LEU A 141 1.45 0.49 8.69
CA LEU A 141 1.07 0.88 7.34
C LEU A 141 -0.40 1.30 7.25
N GLY A 142 -1.30 0.58 7.93
CA GLY A 142 -2.71 0.93 8.01
C GLY A 142 -2.92 2.31 8.65
N GLY A 143 -2.09 2.71 9.62
CA GLY A 143 -2.08 4.08 10.15
C GLY A 143 -1.73 5.11 9.07
N ALA A 144 -0.66 4.88 8.32
CA ALA A 144 -0.24 5.77 7.23
C ALA A 144 -1.28 5.85 6.09
N ILE A 145 -1.89 4.72 5.73
CA ILE A 145 -2.98 4.67 4.73
C ILE A 145 -4.16 5.51 5.19
N ARG A 146 -4.58 5.39 6.45
CA ARG A 146 -5.69 6.20 6.98
C ARG A 146 -5.39 7.69 6.88
N SER A 147 -4.21 8.12 7.33
CA SER A 147 -3.81 9.53 7.21
C SER A 147 -3.79 10.01 5.75
N ALA A 148 -3.32 9.18 4.82
CA ALA A 148 -3.32 9.52 3.40
C ALA A 148 -4.74 9.66 2.85
N ILE A 149 -5.68 8.79 3.25
CA ILE A 149 -7.10 8.90 2.86
C ILE A 149 -7.72 10.17 3.45
N ASP A 150 -7.45 10.47 4.72
CA ASP A 150 -7.94 11.68 5.38
C ASP A 150 -7.50 12.95 4.62
N GLU A 151 -6.27 12.98 4.11
CA GLU A 151 -5.77 14.07 3.27
C GLU A 151 -6.54 14.22 1.95
N MET A 152 -6.95 13.11 1.32
CA MET A 152 -7.76 13.15 0.08
C MET A 152 -9.07 13.91 0.30
N PHE A 153 -9.75 13.64 1.41
CA PHE A 153 -11.02 14.29 1.77
C PHE A 153 -10.82 15.69 2.34
N GLY A 154 -9.68 15.96 2.98
CA GLY A 154 -9.35 17.28 3.52
C GLY A 154 -10.10 17.61 4.82
N PRO A 155 -9.64 18.68 5.52
CA PRO A 155 -10.01 18.93 6.92
C PRO A 155 -11.50 19.24 7.15
N GLU A 156 -12.17 19.85 6.17
CA GLU A 156 -13.60 20.17 6.27
C GLU A 156 -14.45 18.90 6.26
N LEU A 157 -14.17 17.97 5.34
CA LEU A 157 -14.91 16.72 5.22
C LEU A 157 -14.55 15.75 6.35
N THR A 158 -13.30 15.72 6.78
CA THR A 158 -12.86 14.81 7.86
C THR A 158 -13.37 15.23 9.24
N ALA A 159 -13.76 16.50 9.42
CA ALA A 159 -14.42 16.97 10.63
C ALA A 159 -15.89 16.53 10.76
N HIS A 160 -16.50 16.01 9.70
CA HIS A 160 -17.89 15.57 9.73
C HIS A 160 -18.06 14.32 10.63
N PRO A 161 -19.09 14.26 11.50
CA PRO A 161 -19.26 13.14 12.43
C PRO A 161 -19.37 11.75 11.76
N ALA A 162 -19.96 11.70 10.56
CA ALA A 162 -20.13 10.45 9.80
C ALA A 162 -18.87 10.03 9.01
N TYR A 163 -17.82 10.85 8.97
CA TYR A 163 -16.66 10.61 8.10
C TYR A 163 -15.94 9.30 8.40
N VAL A 164 -15.71 9.00 9.68
CA VAL A 164 -14.97 7.80 10.08
C VAL A 164 -15.69 6.52 9.63
N ASP A 165 -17.00 6.45 9.86
CA ASP A 165 -17.82 5.31 9.45
C ASP A 165 -17.92 5.20 7.93
N LEU A 166 -18.06 6.33 7.23
CA LEU A 166 -18.04 6.38 5.77
C LEU A 166 -16.70 5.86 5.22
N ARG A 167 -15.57 6.31 5.76
CA ARG A 167 -14.23 5.88 5.31
C ARG A 167 -14.07 4.36 5.44
N GLU A 168 -14.50 3.79 6.57
CA GLU A 168 -14.46 2.34 6.78
C GLU A 168 -15.42 1.58 5.86
N LEU A 169 -16.63 2.12 5.65
CA LEU A 169 -17.61 1.53 4.75
C LEU A 169 -17.11 1.51 3.29
N LEU A 170 -16.53 2.61 2.82
CA LEU A 170 -15.90 2.68 1.49
C LEU A 170 -14.77 1.66 1.37
N ASN A 171 -13.85 1.64 2.33
CA ASN A 171 -12.68 0.75 2.31
C ASN A 171 -13.06 -0.74 2.35
N THR A 172 -14.05 -1.11 3.15
CA THR A 172 -14.54 -2.50 3.22
C THR A 172 -15.34 -2.90 1.99
N SER A 173 -16.20 -2.01 1.47
CA SER A 173 -16.98 -2.24 0.26
C SER A 173 -16.09 -2.38 -0.98
N MET A 174 -15.17 -1.44 -1.19
CA MET A 174 -14.22 -1.45 -2.32
C MET A 174 -13.34 -2.69 -2.29
N ARG A 175 -12.78 -3.06 -1.12
CA ARG A 175 -12.03 -4.31 -0.98
C ARG A 175 -12.86 -5.53 -1.37
N GLY A 176 -14.12 -5.58 -0.93
CA GLY A 176 -15.04 -6.67 -1.29
C GLY A 176 -15.25 -6.77 -2.79
N VAL A 177 -15.51 -5.64 -3.45
CA VAL A 177 -15.67 -5.59 -4.92
C VAL A 177 -14.37 -6.01 -5.63
N ALA A 178 -13.22 -5.47 -5.22
CA ALA A 178 -11.93 -5.80 -5.80
C ALA A 178 -11.60 -7.30 -5.71
N LEU A 179 -11.92 -7.97 -4.60
CA LEU A 179 -11.74 -9.43 -4.47
C LEU A 179 -12.56 -10.23 -5.49
N THR A 180 -13.71 -9.73 -5.93
CA THR A 180 -14.52 -10.45 -6.93
C THR A 180 -13.86 -10.51 -8.31
N TYR A 181 -12.90 -9.63 -8.59
CA TYR A 181 -12.20 -9.57 -9.89
C TYR A 181 -11.33 -10.82 -10.11
N THR A 182 -11.01 -11.57 -9.06
CA THR A 182 -10.39 -12.91 -9.19
C THR A 182 -11.23 -13.86 -10.04
N PHE A 183 -12.57 -13.71 -10.01
CA PHE A 183 -13.50 -14.59 -10.73
C PHE A 183 -14.12 -13.93 -11.95
N ASP A 184 -14.21 -12.60 -11.96
CA ASP A 184 -14.79 -11.80 -13.04
C ASP A 184 -13.86 -10.64 -13.40
N PRO A 185 -12.82 -10.90 -14.23
CA PRO A 185 -11.87 -9.87 -14.64
C PRO A 185 -12.57 -8.78 -15.46
N ARG A 186 -12.54 -7.55 -14.95
CA ARG A 186 -13.16 -6.38 -15.59
C ARG A 186 -12.28 -5.15 -15.45
N ASP A 187 -12.49 -4.17 -16.32
CA ASP A 187 -11.78 -2.89 -16.24
C ASP A 187 -12.22 -2.15 -14.97
N PRO A 188 -11.32 -1.94 -14.00
CA PRO A 188 -11.70 -1.29 -12.76
C PRO A 188 -12.01 0.20 -12.94
N THR A 189 -11.56 0.85 -14.00
CA THR A 189 -11.90 2.25 -14.29
C THR A 189 -13.36 2.42 -14.70
N LEU A 190 -14.01 1.32 -15.10
CA LEU A 190 -15.42 1.26 -15.51
C LEU A 190 -16.30 0.59 -14.45
N ASP A 191 -15.83 0.42 -13.20
CA ASP A 191 -16.62 -0.25 -12.17
C ASP A 191 -17.91 0.54 -11.86
N PRO A 192 -19.10 -0.10 -11.97
CA PRO A 192 -20.38 0.57 -11.78
C PRO A 192 -20.64 1.05 -10.34
N HIS A 193 -19.85 0.59 -9.36
CA HIS A 193 -19.97 1.03 -7.97
C HIS A 193 -19.32 2.39 -7.73
N VAL A 194 -18.42 2.89 -8.59
CA VAL A 194 -17.78 4.20 -8.38
C VAL A 194 -18.80 5.33 -8.26
N PRO A 195 -19.75 5.51 -9.19
CA PRO A 195 -20.81 6.52 -9.03
C PRO A 195 -21.68 6.29 -7.78
N THR A 196 -21.87 5.03 -7.38
CA THR A 196 -22.66 4.66 -6.20
C THR A 196 -21.95 5.08 -4.90
N TRP A 197 -20.64 4.80 -4.78
CA TRP A 197 -19.83 5.23 -3.65
C TRP A 197 -19.71 6.75 -3.56
N GLN A 198 -19.60 7.44 -4.70
CA GLN A 198 -19.59 8.91 -4.72
C GLN A 198 -20.92 9.49 -4.24
N ALA A 199 -22.05 8.94 -4.71
CA ALA A 199 -23.37 9.37 -4.25
C ALA A 199 -23.61 9.09 -2.77
N LEU A 200 -23.18 7.92 -2.29
CA LEU A 200 -23.19 7.56 -0.87
C LEU A 200 -22.37 8.55 -0.04
N ALA A 201 -21.12 8.80 -0.42
CA ALA A 201 -20.23 9.70 0.31
C ALA A 201 -20.77 11.13 0.39
N ARG A 202 -21.30 11.67 -0.72
CA ARG A 202 -21.95 12.99 -0.71
C ARG A 202 -23.18 13.03 0.20
N ARG A 203 -24.00 11.98 0.22
CA ARG A 203 -25.18 11.89 1.09
C ARG A 203 -24.80 11.84 2.56
N GLU A 204 -23.86 10.96 2.93
CA GLU A 204 -23.45 10.77 4.33
C GLU A 204 -22.69 12.00 4.90
N LEU A 205 -22.07 12.80 4.03
CA LEU A 205 -21.40 14.05 4.41
C LEU A 205 -22.28 15.29 4.20
N GLU A 206 -23.56 15.11 3.86
CA GLU A 206 -24.54 16.19 3.66
C GLU A 206 -24.10 17.25 2.61
N VAL A 207 -23.35 16.82 1.58
CA VAL A 207 -22.84 17.69 0.52
C VAL A 207 -23.70 17.60 -0.74
N GLU A 208 -24.42 18.67 -1.06
CA GLU A 208 -25.18 18.78 -2.30
C GLU A 208 -24.30 19.19 -3.50
N ARG A 209 -24.54 18.56 -4.66
CA ARG A 209 -23.94 19.00 -5.91
C ARG A 209 -24.70 20.23 -6.41
N ARG A 210 -24.10 21.41 -6.40
CA ARG A 210 -24.72 22.59 -7.03
C ARG A 210 -24.92 22.32 -8.52
N PRO A 211 -26.09 22.62 -9.11
CA PRO A 211 -26.31 22.45 -10.54
C PRO A 211 -25.31 23.32 -11.31
N SER A 212 -24.61 22.70 -12.27
CA SER A 212 -23.75 23.40 -13.22
C SER A 212 -24.61 24.43 -13.98
N ARG A 213 -24.28 25.71 -13.87
CA ARG A 213 -24.90 26.78 -14.66
C ARG A 213 -24.45 26.73 -16.11
#